data_AF-A0A0N0JLK4-F1
#
_entry.id   AF-A0A0N0JLK4-F1
#
_cell.length_a   1.000
_cell.length_b   1.000
_cell.length_c   1.000
_cell.angle_alpha   90.00
_cell.angle_beta   90.00
_cell.angle_gamma   90.00
#
_symmetry.space_group_name_H-M   'P 1'
#
loop_
_entity.id
_entity.type
_entity.pdbx_description
1 polymer ?
#
loop_
_entity_poly.entity_id
_entity_poly.type
_entity_poly.pdbx_seq_one_letter_code
_entity_poly.pdbx_strand_id
1 'polypeptide(L)'
;MASARPAQTNIRSDIVKRRIREVTERTGMTATQFLEEAVLRYDPPGETLPPGLKRVGWMLVAALPEGVVIDPDEINAAIAADRCGERD
;
A
#
# COMPACT_ATOMS: atom_id res chain seq x y z
N MET A 1 -11.78 -33.93 1.61
CA MET A 1 -11.64 -33.12 2.84
C MET A 1 -10.17 -32.74 2.96
N ALA A 2 -9.81 -31.49 2.63
CA ALA A 2 -8.43 -31.03 2.75
C ALA A 2 -8.12 -30.80 4.24
N SER A 3 -7.23 -31.61 4.81
CA SER A 3 -6.68 -31.39 6.14
C SER A 3 -5.88 -30.09 6.10
N ALA A 4 -6.44 -29.01 6.64
CA ALA A 4 -5.72 -27.76 6.82
C ALA A 4 -4.60 -28.03 7.82
N ARG A 5 -3.36 -28.08 7.33
CA ARG A 5 -2.18 -28.20 8.20
C ARG A 5 -2.17 -26.97 9.12
N PRO A 6 -2.02 -27.14 10.45
CA PRO A 6 -1.91 -26.00 11.35
C PRO A 6 -0.68 -25.19 10.92
N ALA A 7 -0.91 -23.98 10.41
CA ALA A 7 0.16 -23.09 9.99
C ALA A 7 1.03 -22.80 11.22
N GLN A 8 2.31 -23.15 11.16
CA GLN A 8 3.24 -22.81 12.22
C GLN A 8 3.53 -21.31 12.15
N THR A 9 3.18 -20.60 13.23
CA THR A 9 3.35 -19.16 13.29
C THR A 9 4.81 -18.78 13.48
N ASN A 10 5.52 -18.47 12.39
CA ASN A 10 6.93 -18.09 12.42
C ASN A 10 7.11 -16.59 12.71
N ILE A 11 6.70 -16.14 13.90
CA ILE A 11 6.89 -14.75 14.34
C ILE A 11 8.27 -14.64 14.96
N ARG A 12 9.15 -13.84 14.35
CA ARG A 12 10.52 -13.62 14.84
C ARG A 12 10.64 -12.51 15.89
N SER A 13 9.73 -11.54 15.89
CA SER A 13 9.77 -10.41 16.83
C SER A 13 9.29 -10.80 18.22
N ASP A 14 10.14 -10.62 19.24
CA ASP A 14 9.79 -10.94 20.63
C ASP A 14 8.75 -9.99 21.22
N ILE A 15 8.70 -8.75 20.73
CA ILE A 15 7.65 -7.78 21.10
C ILE A 15 6.29 -8.29 20.65
N VAL A 16 6.20 -8.79 19.41
CA VAL A 16 4.95 -9.33 18.86
C VAL A 16 4.54 -10.59 19.62
N LYS A 17 5.49 -11.50 19.91
CA LYS A 17 5.20 -12.69 20.74
C LYS A 17 4.64 -12.33 22.12
N ARG A 18 5.27 -11.38 22.81
CA ARG A 18 4.80 -10.89 24.12
C ARG A 18 3.39 -10.33 24.01
N ARG A 19 3.12 -9.53 22.98
CA ARG A 19 1.80 -8.92 22.79
C ARG A 19 0.72 -9.95 22.50
N ILE A 20 1.01 -10.94 21.66
CA ILE A 20 0.07 -12.04 21.39
C ILE A 20 -0.26 -12.77 22.68
N ARG A 21 0.77 -13.11 23.47
CA ARG A 21 0.58 -13.80 24.75
C ARG A 21 -0.33 -13.02 25.70
N GLU A 22 -0.06 -11.73 25.91
CA GLU A 22 -0.90 -10.85 26.74
C GLU A 22 -2.37 -10.84 26.30
N VAL A 23 -2.61 -10.80 24.98
CA VAL A 23 -3.98 -10.80 24.43
C VAL A 23 -4.65 -12.15 24.62
N THR A 24 -3.96 -13.25 24.32
CA THR A 24 -4.50 -14.61 24.48
C THR A 24 -4.82 -14.95 25.94
N GLU A 25 -4.01 -14.49 26.90
CA GLU A 25 -4.27 -14.67 28.34
C GLU A 25 -5.52 -13.90 28.79
N ARG A 26 -5.82 -12.75 28.16
CA ARG A 26 -6.98 -11.92 28.49
C ARG A 26 -8.28 -12.38 27.83
N THR A 27 -8.21 -12.88 26.60
CA THR A 27 -9.40 -13.25 25.81
C THR A 27 -9.74 -14.74 25.89
N GLY A 28 -8.82 -15.57 26.37
CA GLY A 28 -8.95 -17.03 26.35
C GLY A 28 -8.82 -17.65 24.95
N MET A 29 -8.51 -16.84 23.93
CA MET A 29 -8.28 -17.30 22.57
C MET A 29 -6.92 -17.99 22.45
N THR A 30 -6.81 -18.94 21.52
CA THR A 30 -5.50 -19.45 21.10
C THR A 30 -4.76 -18.40 20.25
N ALA A 31 -3.43 -18.46 20.23
CA ALA A 31 -2.62 -17.57 19.39
C ALA A 31 -2.99 -17.65 17.90
N THR A 32 -3.36 -18.84 17.42
CA THR A 32 -3.81 -19.06 16.05
C THR A 32 -5.14 -18.35 15.77
N GLN A 33 -6.14 -18.53 16.65
CA GLN A 33 -7.44 -17.87 16.51
C GLN A 33 -7.31 -16.35 16.51
N PHE A 34 -6.49 -15.80 17.42
CA PHE A 34 -6.21 -14.37 17.48
C PHE A 34 -5.61 -13.86 16.14
N LEU A 35 -4.67 -14.59 15.56
CA LEU A 35 -4.03 -14.20 14.30
C LEU A 35 -4.96 -14.33 13.11
N GLU A 36 -5.75 -15.39 13.04
CA GLU A 36 -6.74 -15.57 11.98
C GLU A 36 -7.77 -14.43 12.01
N GLU A 37 -8.29 -14.09 13.19
CA GLU A 37 -9.21 -12.98 13.38
C GLU A 37 -8.57 -11.63 13.04
N ALA A 38 -7.31 -11.42 13.45
CA ALA A 38 -6.57 -10.20 13.13
C ALA A 38 -6.34 -10.05 11.62
N VAL A 39 -6.02 -11.13 10.90
CA VAL A 39 -5.84 -11.11 9.45
C VAL A 39 -7.16 -10.88 8.74
N LEU A 40 -8.25 -11.52 9.18
CA LEU A 40 -9.58 -11.34 8.60
C LEU A 40 -10.11 -9.92 8.78
N ARG A 41 -9.76 -9.26 9.88
CA ARG A 41 -10.13 -7.86 10.17
C ARG A 41 -9.11 -6.84 9.70
N TYR A 42 -7.97 -7.27 9.18
CA TYR A 42 -6.94 -6.36 8.71
C TYR A 42 -7.43 -5.69 7.43
N ASP A 43 -7.90 -4.45 7.58
CA ASP A 43 -8.15 -3.55 6.47
C ASP A 43 -6.86 -2.76 6.23
N PRO A 44 -6.03 -3.12 5.24
CA PRO A 44 -4.84 -2.35 4.94
C PRO A 44 -5.27 -0.92 4.63
N PRO A 45 -4.58 0.10 5.16
CA PRO A 45 -4.85 1.46 4.72
C PRO A 45 -4.71 1.48 3.20
N GLY A 46 -5.80 1.82 2.51
CA GLY A 46 -5.77 2.06 1.08
C GLY A 46 -4.67 3.08 0.78
N GLU A 47 -4.07 2.97 -0.40
CA GLU A 47 -3.08 3.95 -0.82
C GLU A 47 -3.76 5.32 -0.92
N THR A 48 -3.57 6.15 0.11
CA THR A 48 -4.08 7.52 0.14
C THR A 48 -3.10 8.37 -0.63
N LEU A 49 -3.40 8.54 -1.92
CA LEU A 49 -2.69 9.51 -2.73
C LEU A 49 -3.16 10.92 -2.35
N PRO A 50 -2.25 11.92 -2.31
CA PRO A 50 -2.66 13.31 -2.21
C PRO A 50 -3.68 13.67 -3.29
N PRO A 51 -4.66 14.55 -3.00
CA PRO A 51 -5.67 14.94 -3.96
C PRO A 51 -5.01 15.53 -5.22
N GLY A 52 -5.50 15.13 -6.40
CA GLY A 52 -4.95 15.56 -7.68
C GLY A 52 -3.70 14.80 -8.12
N LEU A 53 -3.30 13.71 -7.44
CA LEU A 53 -2.24 12.81 -7.90
C LEU A 53 -2.79 11.43 -8.25
N LYS A 54 -2.22 10.82 -9.29
CA LYS A 54 -2.43 9.42 -9.67
C LYS A 54 -1.10 8.69 -9.76
N ARG A 55 -1.08 7.41 -9.40
CA ARG A 55 0.11 6.55 -9.54
C ARG A 55 0.19 5.99 -10.95
N VAL A 56 1.33 6.15 -11.61
CA VAL A 56 1.68 5.55 -12.89
C VAL A 56 2.97 4.77 -12.71
N GLY A 57 2.84 3.46 -12.49
CA GLY A 57 3.97 2.61 -12.09
C GLY A 57 4.56 3.03 -10.75
N TRP A 58 5.84 3.41 -10.75
CA TRP A 58 6.58 3.85 -9.57
C TRP A 58 6.49 5.38 -9.32
N MET A 59 5.88 6.13 -10.24
CA MET A 59 5.79 7.58 -10.19
C MET A 59 4.40 8.07 -9.77
N LEU A 60 4.35 9.21 -9.09
CA LEU A 60 3.14 9.98 -8.87
C LEU A 60 3.08 11.12 -9.88
N VAL A 61 1.97 11.23 -10.61
CA VAL A 61 1.77 12.28 -11.61
C VAL A 61 0.49 13.06 -11.31
N ALA A 62 0.45 14.32 -11.71
CA ALA A 62 -0.77 15.11 -11.61
C ALA A 62 -1.91 14.44 -12.39
N ALA A 63 -3.07 14.34 -11.76
CA ALA A 63 -4.31 13.96 -12.42
C ALA A 63 -4.81 15.17 -13.20
N LEU A 64 -5.00 15.00 -14.51
CA LEU A 64 -5.63 16.00 -15.34
C LEU A 64 -7.14 16.00 -15.06
N PRO A 65 -7.81 17.16 -15.12
CA PRO A 65 -9.27 17.22 -15.10
C PRO A 65 -9.87 16.35 -16.22
N GLU A 66 -11.04 15.77 -15.97
CA GLU A 66 -11.76 15.01 -17.00
C GLU A 66 -12.05 15.89 -18.22
N GLY A 67 -11.81 15.37 -19.42
CA GLY A 67 -12.07 16.06 -20.68
C GLY A 67 -10.93 16.95 -21.20
N VAL A 68 -9.81 17.06 -20.48
CA VAL A 68 -8.61 17.72 -21.02
C VAL A 68 -7.95 16.82 -22.06
N VAL A 69 -7.99 17.26 -23.32
CA VAL A 69 -7.22 16.67 -24.42
C VAL A 69 -5.94 17.47 -24.54
N ILE A 70 -4.79 16.80 -24.41
CA ILE A 70 -3.49 17.43 -24.63
C ILE A 70 -3.03 17.08 -26.04
N ASP A 71 -2.69 18.10 -26.82
CA ASP A 71 -2.13 17.94 -28.16
C ASP A 71 -0.68 17.41 -28.07
N PRO A 72 -0.35 16.28 -28.71
CA PRO A 72 1.01 15.76 -28.77
C PRO A 72 2.06 16.77 -29.26
N ASP A 73 1.69 17.67 -30.17
CA ASP A 73 2.62 18.66 -30.72
C ASP A 73 2.98 19.74 -29.70
N GLU A 74 2.01 20.13 -28.85
CA GLU A 74 2.23 21.06 -27.75
C GLU A 74 3.14 20.45 -26.66
N ILE A 75 2.95 19.16 -26.36
CA ILE A 75 3.83 18.42 -25.44
C ILE A 75 5.27 18.40 -25.97
N ASN A 76 5.44 18.05 -27.25
CA ASN A 76 6.76 17.96 -27.85
C ASN A 76 7.47 19.32 -27.90
N ALA A 77 6.73 20.39 -28.18
CA ALA A 77 7.26 21.75 -28.14
C ALA A 77 7.68 22.16 -26.72
N ALA A 78 6.87 21.85 -25.70
CA ALA A 78 7.20 22.14 -24.30
C ALA A 78 8.44 21.35 -23.82
N ILE A 79 8.55 20.06 -24.19
CA ILE A 79 9.73 19.24 -23.88
C ILE A 79 10.97 19.79 -24.58
N ALA A 80 10.85 20.21 -25.84
CA ALA A 80 11.96 20.81 -26.58
C ALA A 80 12.40 22.13 -25.93
N ALA A 81 11.45 22.96 -25.50
CA ALA A 81 11.74 24.21 -24.79
C ALA A 81 12.46 23.97 -23.45
N ASP A 82 12.04 22.98 -22.66
CA ASP A 82 12.71 22.60 -21.40
C ASP A 82 14.14 22.09 -21.63
N ARG A 83 14.35 21.29 -22.70
CA ARG A 83 15.69 20.81 -23.10
C ARG A 83 16.61 21.91 -23.62
N CYS A 84 16.03 22.97 -24.21
CA CYS A 84 16.74 24.14 -24.71
C CYS A 84 16.86 25.27 -23.66
N GLY A 85 16.22 25.12 -22.50
CA GLY A 85 16.35 26.02 -21.37
C GLY A 85 17.72 25.90 -20.72
N GLU A 86 18.59 26.84 -21.04
CA GLU A 86 19.81 27.15 -20.30
C GLU A 86 19.46 27.33 -18.81
N ARG A 87 20.15 26.59 -17.95
CA ARG A 87 20.13 26.82 -16.50
C ARG A 87 20.87 28.14 -16.24
N ASP A 88 20.14 29.25 -16.23
CA ASP A 88 20.58 30.46 -15.51
C ASP A 88 20.32 30.32 -14.00
#